data_AF-A0A2W5W6B5-F1
#
_entry.id   AF-A0A2W5W6B5-F1
#
_cell.length_a   1.000
_cell.length_b   1.000
_cell.length_c   1.000
_cell.angle_alpha   90.00
_cell.angle_beta   90.00
_cell.angle_gamma   90.00
#
_symmetry.space_group_name_H-M   'P 1'
#
loop_
_entity.id
_entity.type
_entity.pdbx_description
1 polymer ?
#
loop_
_entity_poly.entity_id
_entity_poly.type
_entity_poly.pdbx_seq_one_letter_code
_entity_poly.pdbx_strand_id
1 'polypeptide(L)'
;MSVSPTEAKRVLALSDEALMLECDEQFFIASGPGGQHRNKTESGVRLTHKPTGVTVTATERRSQLQNRGVAVERLRAMFQKWSYVPEKRIATRPSKGSKRRRLEAKKRTSVIKAGRRGEW
;
A
#
# COMPACT_ATOMS: atom_id res chain seq x y z
N MET A 1 -7.61 5.87 6.35
CA MET A 1 -7.75 4.69 7.23
C MET A 1 -6.51 3.84 7.08
N SER A 2 -5.61 3.85 8.06
CA SER A 2 -4.40 3.02 8.07
C SER A 2 -4.65 1.81 8.96
N VAL A 3 -4.68 0.61 8.37
CA VAL A 3 -4.70 -0.63 9.14
C VAL A 3 -3.32 -0.84 9.78
N SER A 4 -3.28 -1.25 11.05
CA SER A 4 -2.01 -1.54 11.71
C SER A 4 -1.38 -2.82 11.11
N PRO A 5 -0.05 -2.90 10.93
CA PRO A 5 0.59 -4.10 10.41
C PRO A 5 0.34 -5.35 11.26
N THR A 6 0.14 -5.16 12.57
CA THR A 6 -0.21 -6.22 13.53
C THR A 6 -1.59 -6.80 13.24
N GLU A 7 -2.58 -5.92 13.03
CA GLU A 7 -3.94 -6.34 12.69
C GLU A 7 -3.97 -7.01 11.33
N ALA A 8 -3.21 -6.49 10.36
CA ALA A 8 -3.08 -7.13 9.05
C ALA A 8 -2.49 -8.54 9.14
N LYS A 9 -1.51 -8.77 10.02
CA LYS A 9 -0.96 -10.11 10.28
C LYS A 9 -1.97 -11.03 10.97
N ARG A 10 -2.76 -10.51 11.92
CA ARG A 10 -3.84 -11.25 12.58
C ARG A 10 -4.82 -11.79 11.54
N VAL A 11 -5.33 -10.90 10.68
CA VAL A 11 -6.28 -11.25 9.62
C VAL A 11 -5.72 -12.30 8.65
N LEU A 12 -4.44 -12.17 8.26
CA LEU A 12 -3.81 -13.15 7.37
C LEU A 12 -3.67 -14.55 8.01
N ALA A 13 -3.56 -14.63 9.33
CA ALA A 13 -3.45 -15.89 10.07
C ALA A 13 -4.79 -16.61 10.26
N LEU A 14 -5.92 -15.94 10.05
CA LEU A 14 -7.25 -16.55 10.16
C LEU A 14 -7.50 -17.51 9.00
N SER A 15 -8.31 -18.55 9.25
CA SER A 15 -8.93 -19.34 8.17
C SER A 15 -9.94 -18.49 7.40
N ASP A 16 -10.28 -18.91 6.18
CA ASP A 16 -11.29 -18.20 5.38
C ASP A 16 -12.65 -18.16 6.09
N GLU A 17 -13.01 -19.23 6.80
CA GLU A 17 -14.25 -19.31 7.59
C GLU A 17 -14.27 -18.27 8.73
N ALA A 18 -13.16 -18.17 9.49
CA ALA A 18 -13.05 -17.21 10.58
C ALA A 18 -13.03 -15.76 10.05
N LEU A 19 -12.35 -15.52 8.93
CA LEU A 19 -12.33 -14.20 8.29
C LEU A 19 -13.74 -13.77 7.84
N MET A 20 -14.51 -14.69 7.26
CA MET A 20 -15.88 -14.42 6.83
C MET A 20 -16.80 -14.09 8.01
N LEU A 21 -16.57 -14.67 9.20
CA LEU A 21 -17.36 -14.35 10.40
C LEU A 21 -17.14 -12.91 10.89
N GLU A 22 -15.93 -12.38 10.72
CA GLU A 22 -15.59 -10.99 11.08
C GLU A 22 -16.04 -9.97 10.02
N CYS A 23 -16.43 -10.44 8.83
CA CYS A 23 -16.85 -9.60 7.73
C CYS A 23 -18.38 -9.48 7.65
N ASP A 24 -18.84 -8.30 7.27
CA ASP A 24 -20.20 -8.12 6.73
C ASP A 24 -20.18 -8.39 5.23
N GLU A 25 -21.03 -9.31 4.80
CA GLU A 25 -21.26 -9.60 3.39
C GLU A 25 -22.54 -8.94 2.90
N GLN A 26 -22.44 -8.26 1.77
CA GLN A 26 -23.57 -7.66 1.07
C GLN A 26 -23.59 -8.13 -0.38
N PHE A 27 -24.75 -8.58 -0.85
CA PHE A 27 -24.98 -8.87 -2.26
C PHE A 27 -25.59 -7.65 -2.95
N PHE A 28 -25.20 -7.43 -4.21
CA PHE A 28 -25.74 -6.33 -4.99
C PHE A 28 -25.71 -6.62 -6.49
N ILE A 29 -26.54 -5.87 -7.24
CA ILE A 29 -26.55 -5.92 -8.70
C ILE A 29 -25.44 -5.02 -9.24
N ALA A 30 -24.50 -5.60 -9.99
CA ALA A 30 -23.40 -4.86 -10.59
C ALA A 30 -23.87 -4.05 -11.81
N SER A 31 -23.38 -2.80 -11.92
CA SER A 31 -23.72 -1.90 -13.03
C SER A 31 -22.84 -2.12 -14.28
N GLY A 32 -23.35 -1.77 -15.47
CA GLY A 32 -22.59 -1.62 -16.74
C GLY A 32 -23.20 -2.39 -17.93
N PRO A 33 -22.45 -2.65 -19.02
CA PRO A 33 -22.97 -3.35 -20.20
C PRO A 33 -23.13 -4.86 -20.00
N GLY A 34 -24.31 -5.39 -20.33
CA GLY A 34 -24.61 -6.82 -20.23
C GLY A 34 -26.08 -7.16 -20.46
N GLY A 35 -26.39 -8.45 -20.47
CA GLY A 35 -27.76 -8.95 -20.65
C GLY A 35 -28.61 -8.94 -19.38
N GLN A 36 -29.87 -9.39 -19.49
CA GLN A 36 -30.84 -9.42 -18.39
C GLN A 36 -30.30 -10.15 -17.14
N HIS A 37 -29.59 -11.27 -17.34
CA HIS A 37 -28.99 -12.03 -16.24
C HIS A 37 -28.01 -11.20 -15.41
N ARG A 38 -27.26 -10.28 -16.01
CA ARG A 38 -26.29 -9.45 -15.27
C ARG A 38 -26.97 -8.28 -14.56
N ASN A 39 -28.01 -7.72 -15.16
CA ASN A 39 -28.65 -6.50 -14.68
C ASN A 39 -29.80 -6.76 -13.68
N LYS A 40 -30.23 -8.02 -13.52
CA LYS A 40 -31.29 -8.42 -12.58
C LYS A 40 -30.81 -9.31 -11.44
N THR A 41 -29.69 -10.01 -11.62
CA THR A 41 -29.17 -10.94 -10.62
C THR A 41 -28.19 -10.24 -9.68
N GLU A 42 -28.36 -10.44 -8.38
CA GLU A 42 -27.47 -9.94 -7.32
C GLU A 42 -26.18 -10.77 -7.23
N SER A 43 -25.45 -10.87 -8.34
CA SER A 43 -24.21 -11.66 -8.38
C SER A 43 -23.02 -10.96 -7.74
N GLY A 44 -23.05 -9.63 -7.58
CA GLY A 44 -21.98 -8.85 -7.00
C GLY A 44 -21.86 -9.07 -5.49
N VAL A 45 -20.63 -9.22 -5.00
CA VAL A 45 -20.33 -9.39 -3.58
C VAL A 45 -19.52 -8.20 -3.10
N ARG A 46 -19.97 -7.58 -2.02
CA ARG A 46 -19.22 -6.59 -1.24
C ARG A 46 -18.93 -7.18 0.12
N LEU A 47 -17.67 -7.17 0.51
CA LEU A 47 -17.21 -7.70 1.78
C LEU A 47 -16.56 -6.55 2.57
N THR A 48 -17.08 -6.30 3.77
CA THR A 48 -16.58 -5.25 4.67
C THR A 48 -16.05 -5.88 5.94
N HIS A 49 -14.75 -5.73 6.21
CA HIS A 49 -14.14 -6.22 7.44
C HIS A 49 -14.47 -5.27 8.61
N LYS A 50 -15.30 -5.71 9.56
CA LYS A 50 -15.81 -4.84 10.65
C LYS A 50 -14.70 -4.19 11.48
N PRO A 51 -13.66 -4.92 11.93
CA PRO A 51 -12.64 -4.34 12.79
C PRO A 51 -11.82 -3.22 12.13
N THR A 52 -11.65 -3.25 10.81
CA THR A 52 -10.79 -2.28 10.10
C THR A 52 -11.55 -1.32 9.21
N GLY A 53 -12.84 -1.57 8.97
CA GLY A 53 -13.68 -0.79 8.05
C GLY A 53 -13.32 -0.97 6.56
N VAL A 54 -12.47 -1.94 6.24
CA VAL A 54 -11.95 -2.14 4.88
C VAL A 54 -12.99 -2.86 4.05
N THR A 55 -13.33 -2.29 2.90
CA THR A 55 -14.34 -2.84 2.01
C THR A 55 -13.73 -3.23 0.69
N VAL A 56 -14.06 -4.43 0.21
CA VAL A 56 -13.71 -4.93 -1.13
C VAL A 56 -14.97 -5.33 -1.88
N THR A 57 -14.91 -5.26 -3.20
CA THR A 57 -16.01 -5.66 -4.08
C THR A 57 -15.52 -6.61 -5.16
N ALA A 58 -16.35 -7.58 -5.53
CA ALA A 58 -16.12 -8.53 -6.62
C ALA A 58 -17.40 -8.69 -7.46
N THR A 59 -17.27 -8.49 -8.77
CA THR A 59 -18.40 -8.51 -9.72
C THR A 59 -18.04 -9.20 -11.04
N GLU A 60 -16.88 -9.86 -11.12
CA GLU A 60 -16.31 -10.37 -12.37
C GLU A 60 -16.96 -11.67 -12.84
N ARG A 61 -17.52 -12.47 -11.92
CA ARG A 61 -18.05 -13.80 -12.21
C ARG A 61 -19.57 -13.79 -12.20
N ARG A 62 -20.15 -14.83 -12.80
CA ARG A 62 -21.61 -14.97 -12.93
C ARG A 62 -22.30 -15.41 -11.64
N SER A 63 -21.60 -16.09 -10.73
CA SER A 63 -22.16 -16.63 -9.49
C SER A 63 -21.61 -15.92 -8.26
N GLN A 64 -22.46 -15.75 -7.25
CA GLN A 64 -22.10 -15.11 -5.98
C GLN A 64 -21.00 -15.88 -5.24
N LEU A 65 -21.00 -17.22 -5.29
CA LEU A 65 -19.99 -18.05 -4.61
C LEU A 65 -18.58 -17.79 -5.18
N GLN A 66 -18.47 -17.69 -6.50
CA GLN A 66 -17.21 -17.36 -7.15
C GLN A 66 -16.77 -15.94 -6.81
N ASN A 67 -17.70 -14.98 -6.81
CA ASN A 67 -17.39 -13.61 -6.41
C ASN A 67 -17.01 -13.48 -4.93
N ARG A 68 -17.59 -14.29 -4.03
CA ARG A 68 -17.19 -14.38 -2.62
C ARG A 68 -15.73 -14.83 -2.49
N GLY A 69 -15.35 -15.90 -3.18
CA GLY A 69 -13.95 -16.37 -3.20
C GLY A 69 -12.99 -15.28 -3.69
N VAL A 70 -13.33 -14.60 -4.79
CA VAL A 70 -12.54 -13.48 -5.32
C VAL A 70 -12.48 -12.30 -4.33
N ALA A 71 -13.57 -12.00 -3.63
CA ALA A 71 -13.59 -10.95 -2.61
C ALA A 71 -12.65 -11.28 -1.44
N VAL A 72 -12.66 -12.52 -0.96
CA VAL A 72 -11.75 -12.99 0.10
C VAL A 72 -10.29 -12.91 -0.34
N GLU A 73 -9.96 -13.38 -1.56
CA GLU A 73 -8.61 -13.28 -2.12
C GLU A 73 -8.13 -11.82 -2.19
N ARG A 74 -8.99 -10.91 -2.65
CA ARG A 74 -8.69 -9.47 -2.71
C ARG A 74 -8.46 -8.87 -1.34
N LEU A 75 -9.30 -9.23 -0.37
CA LEU A 75 -9.18 -8.77 1.00
C LEU A 75 -7.83 -9.20 1.58
N ARG A 76 -7.48 -10.49 1.46
CA ARG A 76 -6.19 -11.03 1.88
C ARG A 76 -5.02 -10.33 1.19
N ALA A 77 -5.08 -10.10 -0.12
CA ALA A 77 -4.04 -9.41 -0.86
C ALA A 77 -3.84 -7.96 -0.39
N MET A 78 -4.90 -7.25 -0.02
CA MET A 78 -4.81 -5.91 0.58
C MET A 78 -4.13 -5.96 1.95
N PHE A 79 -4.56 -6.88 2.83
CA PHE A 79 -3.93 -7.05 4.13
C PHE A 79 -2.47 -7.51 4.02
N GLN A 80 -2.11 -8.31 3.02
CA GLN A 80 -0.71 -8.69 2.75
C GLN A 80 0.16 -7.48 2.40
N LYS A 81 -0.37 -6.52 1.65
CA LYS A 81 0.35 -5.27 1.36
C LYS A 81 0.53 -4.42 2.62
N TRP A 82 -0.45 -4.40 3.52
CA TRP A 82 -0.38 -3.62 4.76
C TRP A 82 0.40 -4.29 5.89
N SER A 83 0.58 -5.61 5.84
CA SER A 83 1.41 -6.31 6.81
C SER A 83 2.90 -6.02 6.60
N TYR A 84 3.29 -5.58 5.40
CA TYR A 84 4.64 -5.17 5.08
C TYR A 84 4.97 -3.80 5.67
N VAL A 85 5.99 -3.76 6.53
CA VAL A 85 6.57 -2.52 7.05
C VAL A 85 7.94 -2.34 6.39
N PRO A 86 8.15 -1.28 5.59
CA PRO A 86 9.45 -1.04 5.00
C PRO A 86 10.47 -0.73 6.10
N GLU A 87 11.69 -1.27 5.94
CA GLU A 87 12.77 -1.00 6.88
C GLU A 87 13.15 0.49 6.83
N LYS A 88 13.38 1.08 8.01
CA LYS A 88 13.77 2.49 8.10
C LYS A 88 15.11 2.70 7.42
N ARG A 89 15.11 3.47 6.34
CA ARG A 89 16.36 3.90 5.69
C ARG A 89 17.12 4.86 6.59
N ILE A 90 18.25 4.42 7.13
CA ILE A 90 19.19 5.29 7.82
C ILE A 90 20.01 6.05 6.77
N ALA A 91 20.01 7.38 6.83
CA ALA A 91 20.79 8.21 5.92
C ALA A 91 22.28 7.88 6.06
N THR A 92 22.96 7.65 4.94
CA THR A 92 24.39 7.40 4.94
C THR A 92 25.16 8.68 5.20
N ARG A 93 26.32 8.57 5.86
CA ARG A 93 27.24 9.69 6.04
C ARG A 93 27.79 10.13 4.68
N PRO A 94 28.14 11.42 4.47
CA PRO A 94 28.81 11.86 3.24
C PRO A 94 30.07 11.05 2.95
N SER A 95 30.29 10.71 1.68
CA SER A 95 31.44 9.92 1.25
C SER A 95 32.77 10.63 1.52
N LYS A 96 33.86 9.86 1.69
CA LYS A 96 35.21 10.42 1.85
C LYS A 96 35.58 11.34 0.67
N GLY A 97 35.21 10.96 -0.55
CA GLY A 97 35.44 11.77 -1.75
C GLY A 97 34.68 13.11 -1.72
N SER A 98 33.42 13.11 -1.26
CA SER A 98 32.65 14.34 -1.07
C SER A 98 33.30 15.26 -0.02
N LYS A 99 33.74 14.69 1.11
CA LYS A 99 34.49 15.42 2.13
C LYS A 99 35.77 16.03 1.57
N ARG A 100 36.54 15.27 0.78
CA ARG A 100 37.78 15.75 0.13
C ARG A 100 37.51 16.90 -0.84
N ARG A 101 36.54 16.74 -1.75
CA ARG A 101 36.15 17.80 -2.70
C ARG A 101 35.72 19.09 -1.98
N ARG A 102 34.96 18.97 -0.89
CA ARG A 102 34.57 20.12 -0.06
C ARG A 102 35.77 20.86 0.53
N LEU A 103 36.75 20.11 1.06
CA LEU A 103 37.96 20.70 1.63
C LEU A 103 38.83 21.36 0.55
N GLU A 104 39.03 20.70 -0.59
CA GLU A 104 39.79 21.24 -1.73
C GLU A 104 39.13 22.50 -2.30
N ALA A 105 37.80 22.50 -2.44
CA ALA A 105 37.06 23.69 -2.85
C ALA A 105 37.27 24.85 -1.85
N LYS A 106 37.23 24.59 -0.54
CA LYS A 106 37.49 25.61 0.50
C LYS A 106 38.90 26.18 0.39
N LYS A 107 39.91 25.33 0.18
CA LYS A 107 41.30 25.75 -0.04
C LYS A 107 41.41 26.64 -1.30
N ARG A 108 40.87 26.19 -2.42
CA ARG A 108 40.88 26.93 -3.70
C ARG A 108 40.24 28.31 -3.55
N THR A 109 39.07 28.40 -2.94
CA THR A 109 38.41 29.69 -2.69
C THR A 109 39.23 30.59 -1.77
N SER A 110 39.91 30.03 -0.76
CA SER A 110 40.79 30.81 0.12
C SER A 110 41.96 31.44 -0.64
N VAL A 111 42.61 30.68 -1.52
CA VAL A 111 43.70 31.18 -2.37
C VAL A 111 43.21 32.33 -3.26
N ILE A 112 42.07 32.14 -3.93
CA ILE A 112 41.44 33.19 -4.76
C ILE A 112 41.16 34.45 -3.93
N LYS A 113 40.60 34.30 -2.72
CA LYS A 113 40.27 35.44 -1.84
C LYS A 113 41.51 36.15 -1.27
N ALA A 114 42.61 35.43 -1.07
CA ALA A 114 43.88 36.05 -0.66
C ALA A 114 44.46 36.89 -1.80
N GLY A 115 44.46 36.37 -3.04
CA GLY A 115 44.90 37.11 -4.21
C GLY A 115 44.04 38.35 -4.54
N ARG A 116 42.76 38.36 -4.12
CA ARG A 116 41.88 39.54 -4.23
C ARG A 116 42.19 40.65 -3.22
N ARG A 117 42.96 40.39 -2.17
CA ARG A 117 43.41 41.40 -1.19
C ARG A 117 44.67 42.13 -1.65
N GLY A 118 44.92 42.19 -2.96
CA GLY A 118 45.95 43.03 -3.56
C GLY A 118 45.62 44.50 -3.40
N GLU A 119 46.39 45.13 -2.51
CA GLU A 119 46.82 46.54 -2.41
C GLU A 119 45.76 47.63 -2.72
N TRP A 120 45.25 48.22 -1.63
CA TRP A 120 44.79 49.62 -1.62
C TRP A 120 45.99 50.53 -1.39
#